data_AF-A0A1Q8QLW7-F1
#
_entry.id   AF-A0A1Q8QLW7-F1
#
_cell.length_a   1.000
_cell.length_b   1.000
_cell.length_c   1.000
_cell.angle_alpha   90.00
_cell.angle_beta   90.00
_cell.angle_gamma   90.00
#
_symmetry.space_group_name_H-M   'P 1'
#
loop_
_entity.id
_entity.type
_entity.pdbx_description
1 polymer ?
#
loop_
_entity_poly.entity_id
_entity_poly.type
_entity_poly.pdbx_seq_one_letter_code
_entity_poly.pdbx_strand_id
1 'polypeptide(L)'
;MYYLQEFLPHNNEDYRLFVVGGEVISAMRRRGENWKTNIACGAIAEYVEPDPVLSQLALKTAELLGADYVGVDILISHGQPYIIEANGIPGWTGLQSVTHVDIAGVLAEYAIRQVQLAINKD
;
A
#
# COMPACT_ATOMS: atom_id res chain seq x y z
N MET A 1 15.92 21.75 -4.21
CA MET A 1 15.07 21.34 -3.07
C MET A 1 15.53 19.96 -2.64
N TYR A 2 15.87 19.77 -1.37
CA TYR A 2 16.31 18.49 -0.83
C TYR A 2 15.35 18.07 0.28
N TYR A 3 14.91 16.81 0.25
CA TYR A 3 14.17 16.17 1.33
C TYR A 3 15.13 15.21 2.04
N LEU A 4 15.39 15.46 3.32
CA LEU A 4 16.29 14.64 4.14
C LEU A 4 15.46 13.93 5.19
N GLN A 5 15.68 12.63 5.34
CA GLN A 5 15.02 11.79 6.33
C GLN A 5 16.07 10.96 7.09
N GLU A 6 15.74 10.56 8.31
CA GLU A 6 16.57 9.64 9.07
C GLU A 6 16.65 8.27 8.37
N PHE A 7 17.77 7.58 8.54
CA PHE A 7 17.87 6.19 8.12
C PHE A 7 17.31 5.29 9.22
N LEU A 8 16.19 4.64 8.94
CA LEU A 8 15.57 3.65 9.81
C LEU A 8 16.11 2.26 9.49
N PRO A 9 16.76 1.52 10.40
CA PRO A 9 17.12 0.13 10.17
C PRO A 9 15.85 -0.75 10.08
N HIS A 10 15.66 -1.43 8.95
CA HIS A 10 14.41 -2.14 8.63
C HIS A 10 14.64 -3.54 8.03
N ASN A 11 15.81 -4.14 8.27
CA ASN A 11 16.18 -5.48 7.77
C ASN A 11 16.04 -5.65 6.23
N ASN A 12 16.18 -4.56 5.48
CA ASN A 12 15.94 -4.53 4.03
C ASN A 12 14.53 -5.03 3.65
N GLU A 13 13.55 -4.79 4.52
CA GLU A 13 12.15 -5.14 4.36
C GLU A 13 11.24 -3.93 4.51
N ASP A 14 10.16 -3.91 3.73
CA ASP A 14 9.02 -3.05 4.00
C ASP A 14 7.70 -3.78 3.75
N TYR A 15 6.61 -3.12 4.13
CA TYR A 15 5.26 -3.58 3.90
C TYR A 15 4.56 -2.58 3.00
N ARG A 16 3.93 -3.07 1.92
CA ARG A 16 2.99 -2.29 1.13
C ARG A 16 1.59 -2.77 1.39
N LEU A 17 0.73 -1.89 1.90
CA LEU A 17 -0.70 -2.11 2.04
C LEU A 17 -1.42 -1.37 0.92
N PHE A 18 -2.40 -2.03 0.32
CA PHE A 18 -3.17 -1.46 -0.78
C PHE A 18 -4.59 -1.18 -0.31
N VAL A 19 -4.95 0.09 -0.24
CA VAL A 19 -6.27 0.54 0.19
C VAL A 19 -7.11 0.86 -1.04
N VAL A 20 -8.36 0.41 -1.05
CA VAL A 20 -9.39 0.80 -2.02
C VAL A 20 -10.68 1.04 -1.27
N GLY A 21 -11.29 2.22 -1.46
CA GLY A 21 -12.62 2.53 -0.93
C GLY A 21 -12.75 2.45 0.59
N GLY A 22 -11.68 2.70 1.34
CA GLY A 22 -11.67 2.60 2.80
C GLY A 22 -11.41 1.20 3.34
N GLU A 23 -10.96 0.26 2.52
CA GLU A 23 -10.60 -1.10 2.94
C GLU A 23 -9.18 -1.45 2.47
N VAL A 24 -8.42 -2.15 3.33
CA VAL A 24 -7.15 -2.77 2.90
C VAL A 24 -7.48 -4.07 2.20
N ILE A 25 -7.33 -4.09 0.87
CA ILE A 25 -7.73 -5.25 0.06
C ILE A 25 -6.65 -6.32 0.02
N SER A 26 -5.38 -5.93 0.17
CA SER A 26 -4.24 -6.86 0.23
C SER A 26 -3.00 -6.14 0.73
N ALA A 27 -2.04 -6.92 1.24
CA ALA A 27 -0.72 -6.46 1.59
C ALA A 27 0.36 -7.37 0.99
N MET A 28 1.57 -6.83 0.86
CA MET A 28 2.77 -7.61 0.61
C MET A 28 3.91 -7.11 1.48
N ARG A 29 4.83 -8.01 1.80
CA ARG A 29 6.17 -7.67 2.26
C ARG A 29 7.10 -7.62 1.05
N ARG A 30 7.96 -6.61 0.96
CA ARG A 30 9.04 -6.57 -0.03
C ARG A 30 10.38 -6.73 0.66
N ARG A 31 11.22 -7.62 0.15
CA ARG A 31 12.57 -7.88 0.68
C ARG A 31 13.62 -7.61 -0.40
N GLY A 32 14.50 -6.64 -0.16
CA GLY A 32 15.63 -6.32 -1.02
C GLY A 32 16.93 -7.01 -0.56
N GLU A 33 17.90 -7.11 -1.46
CA GLU A 33 19.28 -7.46 -1.08
C GLU A 33 19.94 -6.34 -0.24
N ASN A 34 19.49 -5.11 -0.47
CA ASN A 34 19.97 -3.87 0.15
C ASN A 34 18.80 -3.11 0.78
N TRP A 35 19.07 -1.96 1.40
CA TRP A 35 18.04 -1.09 2.01
C TRP A 35 16.93 -0.61 1.05
N LYS A 36 17.14 -0.74 -0.27
CA LYS A 36 16.09 -0.45 -1.27
C LYS A 36 15.26 -1.70 -1.52
N THR A 37 13.99 -1.63 -1.17
CA THR A 37 12.99 -2.70 -1.19
C THR A 37 12.07 -2.65 -2.40
N ASN A 38 12.30 -1.73 -3.35
CA ASN A 38 11.44 -1.61 -4.51
C ASN A 38 11.68 -2.78 -5.49
N ILE A 39 10.59 -3.37 -6.00
CA ILE A 39 10.61 -4.55 -6.88
C ILE A 39 11.40 -4.29 -8.16
N ALA A 40 11.32 -3.08 -8.71
CA ALA A 40 12.11 -2.68 -9.88
C ALA A 40 13.64 -2.74 -9.67
N CYS A 41 14.11 -2.76 -8.42
CA CYS A 41 15.51 -2.95 -8.05
C CYS A 41 15.83 -4.39 -7.58
N GLY A 42 14.97 -5.36 -7.90
CA GLY A 42 15.23 -6.78 -7.62
C GLY A 42 14.70 -7.28 -6.28
N ALA A 43 13.95 -6.47 -5.53
CA ALA A 43 13.29 -6.94 -4.31
C ALA A 43 12.21 -7.98 -4.62
N ILE A 44 12.10 -8.99 -3.77
CA ILE A 44 11.11 -10.05 -3.86
C ILE A 44 9.85 -9.62 -3.10
N ALA A 45 8.70 -9.78 -3.74
CA ALA A 45 7.40 -9.63 -3.09
C ALA A 45 6.98 -10.95 -2.46
N GLU A 46 6.45 -10.88 -1.25
CA GLU A 46 5.87 -12.01 -0.53
C GLU A 46 4.48 -11.60 -0.05
N TYR A 47 3.50 -12.46 -0.25
CA TYR A 47 2.17 -12.25 0.33
C TYR A 47 2.27 -12.25 1.85
N VAL A 48 1.53 -11.33 2.47
CA VAL A 48 1.30 -11.33 3.92
C VAL A 48 -0.16 -11.00 4.18
N GLU A 49 -0.72 -11.63 5.20
CA GLU A 49 -2.02 -11.22 5.74
C GLU A 49 -1.91 -9.77 6.25
N PRO A 50 -2.88 -8.89 5.96
CA PRO A 50 -2.87 -7.53 6.46
C PRO A 50 -2.83 -7.48 8.00
N ASP A 51 -1.71 -7.03 8.55
CA ASP A 51 -1.58 -6.84 9.99
C ASP A 51 -2.57 -5.75 10.47
N PRO A 52 -3.27 -5.94 11.60
CA PRO A 52 -4.27 -4.97 12.07
C PRO A 52 -3.71 -3.57 12.37
N VAL A 53 -2.50 -3.48 12.92
CA VAL A 53 -1.86 -2.20 13.27
C VAL A 53 -1.46 -1.47 11.99
N LEU A 54 -0.83 -2.16 11.05
CA LEU A 54 -0.45 -1.58 9.77
C LEU A 54 -1.67 -1.19 8.94
N SER A 55 -2.72 -2.01 8.98
CA SER A 55 -3.98 -1.73 8.29
C SER A 55 -4.65 -0.46 8.82
N GLN A 56 -4.69 -0.28 10.14
CA GLN A 56 -5.21 0.95 10.74
C GLN A 56 -4.43 2.19 10.27
N LEU A 57 -3.10 2.10 10.22
CA LEU A 57 -2.25 3.18 9.70
C LEU A 57 -2.55 3.48 8.23
N ALA A 58 -2.61 2.46 7.38
CA ALA A 58 -2.87 2.64 5.95
C ALA A 58 -4.27 3.23 5.68
N LEU A 59 -5.28 2.75 6.40
CA LEU A 59 -6.64 3.30 6.33
C LEU A 59 -6.68 4.76 6.77
N LYS A 60 -6.01 5.09 7.87
CA LYS A 60 -5.96 6.48 8.35
C LYS A 60 -5.23 7.39 7.38
N THR A 61 -4.16 6.91 6.75
CA THR A 61 -3.46 7.62 5.68
C THR A 61 -4.39 7.90 4.49
N ALA A 62 -5.13 6.88 4.01
CA ALA A 62 -6.07 7.05 2.91
C ALA A 62 -7.17 8.07 3.24
N GLU A 63 -7.76 8.00 4.45
CA GLU A 63 -8.77 8.93 4.94
C GLU A 63 -8.24 10.37 4.97
N LEU A 64 -7.06 10.60 5.58
CA LEU A 64 -6.47 11.94 5.72
C LEU A 64 -6.11 12.57 4.37
N LEU A 65 -5.74 11.76 3.39
CA LEU A 65 -5.42 12.21 2.04
C LEU A 65 -6.66 12.33 1.13
N GLY A 66 -7.82 11.86 1.57
CA GLY A 66 -9.02 11.77 0.73
C GLY A 66 -8.81 10.86 -0.48
N ALA A 67 -8.01 9.80 -0.32
CA ALA A 67 -7.65 8.91 -1.42
C ALA A 67 -8.68 7.79 -1.59
N ASP A 68 -9.25 7.70 -2.79
CA ASP A 68 -10.11 6.57 -3.20
C ASP A 68 -9.36 5.24 -3.21
N TYR A 69 -8.10 5.27 -3.62
CA TYR A 69 -7.18 4.15 -3.54
C TYR A 69 -5.75 4.65 -3.35
N VAL A 70 -4.92 3.89 -2.63
CA VAL A 70 -3.54 4.29 -2.32
C VAL A 70 -2.70 3.06 -1.94
N GLY A 71 -1.43 3.05 -2.37
CA GLY A 71 -0.44 2.13 -1.84
C GLY A 71 0.33 2.80 -0.70
N VAL A 72 0.25 2.26 0.51
CA VAL A 72 0.93 2.80 1.69
C VAL A 72 2.13 1.93 2.01
N ASP A 73 3.33 2.51 1.96
CA ASP A 73 4.58 1.83 2.30
C ASP A 73 4.97 2.13 3.74
N ILE A 74 5.22 1.05 4.49
CA ILE A 74 5.50 1.11 5.92
C ILE A 74 6.77 0.32 6.22
N LEU A 75 7.71 0.96 6.92
CA LEU A 75 8.87 0.31 7.51
C LEU A 75 8.59 -0.11 8.95
N ILE A 76 9.17 -1.23 9.37
CA ILE A 76 9.27 -1.58 10.79
C ILE A 76 10.71 -1.37 11.24
N SER A 77 10.92 -0.44 12.17
CA SER A 77 12.23 -0.16 12.75
C SER A 77 12.11 -0.17 14.27
N HIS A 78 13.00 -0.92 14.94
CA HIS A 78 12.97 -1.10 16.40
C HIS A 78 11.59 -1.50 16.97
N GLY A 79 10.82 -2.29 16.20
CA GLY A 79 9.47 -2.74 16.56
C GLY A 79 8.38 -1.68 16.42
N GLN A 80 8.68 -0.53 15.82
CA GLN A 80 7.73 0.55 15.56
C GLN A 80 7.47 0.73 14.06
N PRO A 81 6.21 0.96 13.65
CA PRO A 81 5.86 1.22 12.25
C PRO A 81 6.07 2.68 11.86
N TYR A 82 6.58 2.91 10.65
CA TYR A 82 6.81 4.23 10.06
C TYR A 82 6.26 4.26 8.64
N ILE A 83 5.28 5.13 8.37
CA ILE A 83 4.79 5.37 7.00
C ILE A 83 5.84 6.20 6.27
N ILE A 84 6.34 5.70 5.14
CA ILE A 84 7.39 6.36 4.35
C ILE A 84 6.89 6.91 3.01
N GLU A 85 5.83 6.31 2.45
CA GLU A 85 5.23 6.75 1.18
C GLU A 85 3.73 6.45 1.18
N ALA A 86 2.94 7.39 0.64
CA ALA A 86 1.56 7.16 0.24
C ALA A 86 1.47 7.40 -1.26
N ASN A 87 1.45 6.32 -2.04
CA ASN A 87 1.48 6.37 -3.49
C ASN A 87 0.05 6.44 -4.04
N GLY A 88 -0.33 7.60 -4.59
CA GLY A 88 -1.65 7.84 -5.18
C GLY A 88 -1.86 7.28 -6.60
N ILE A 89 -0.80 6.78 -7.25
CA ILE A 89 -0.88 6.01 -8.50
C ILE A 89 -0.02 4.75 -8.33
N PRO A 90 -0.38 3.88 -7.37
CA PRO A 90 0.47 2.78 -6.97
C PRO A 90 0.55 1.74 -8.09
N GLY A 91 1.76 1.35 -8.48
CA GLY A 91 1.94 0.13 -9.27
C GLY A 91 1.65 -1.11 -8.41
N TRP A 92 0.81 -2.03 -8.91
CA TRP A 92 0.41 -3.24 -8.17
C TRP A 92 0.81 -4.56 -8.83
N THR A 93 1.57 -4.58 -9.94
CA THR A 93 1.97 -5.84 -10.60
C THR A 93 2.65 -6.83 -9.67
N GLY A 94 3.54 -6.36 -8.79
CA GLY A 94 4.20 -7.21 -7.80
C GLY A 94 3.31 -7.66 -6.65
N LEU A 95 2.33 -6.85 -6.27
CA LEU A 95 1.31 -7.28 -5.30
C LEU A 95 0.39 -8.33 -5.92
N GLN A 96 -0.06 -8.09 -7.16
CA GLN A 96 -0.93 -8.99 -7.92
C GLN A 96 -0.31 -10.37 -8.13
N SER A 97 1.02 -10.48 -8.23
CA SER A 97 1.70 -11.76 -8.39
C SER A 97 1.72 -12.63 -7.14
N VAL A 98 1.43 -12.05 -5.97
CA VAL A 98 1.46 -12.77 -4.68
C VAL A 98 0.12 -12.84 -3.98
N THR A 99 -0.81 -11.91 -4.26
CA THR A 99 -2.16 -11.95 -3.70
C THR A 99 -3.11 -12.79 -4.56
N HIS A 100 -4.14 -13.35 -3.91
CA HIS A 100 -5.27 -13.98 -4.59
C HIS A 100 -6.39 -13.00 -4.96
N VAL A 101 -6.30 -11.75 -4.51
CA VAL A 101 -7.26 -10.70 -4.83
C VAL A 101 -7.08 -10.24 -6.27
N ASP A 102 -8.18 -10.19 -7.03
CA ASP A 102 -8.20 -9.51 -8.33
C ASP A 102 -8.25 -7.99 -8.10
N ILE A 103 -7.07 -7.36 -8.07
CA ILE A 103 -6.95 -5.92 -7.77
C ILE A 103 -7.63 -5.09 -8.86
N ALA A 104 -7.52 -5.52 -10.13
CA ALA A 104 -8.14 -4.82 -11.24
C ALA A 104 -9.67 -4.89 -11.14
N GLY A 105 -10.21 -6.06 -10.83
CA GLY A 105 -11.64 -6.27 -10.58
C GLY A 105 -12.16 -5.37 -9.45
N VAL A 106 -11.48 -5.37 -8.30
CA VAL A 106 -11.86 -4.53 -7.14
C VAL A 106 -11.85 -3.04 -7.47
N LEU A 107 -10.83 -2.55 -8.19
CA LEU A 107 -10.76 -1.15 -8.62
C LEU A 107 -11.88 -0.80 -9.60
N ALA A 108 -12.17 -1.68 -10.57
CA ALA A 108 -13.24 -1.48 -11.54
C ALA A 108 -14.61 -1.45 -10.85
N GLU A 109 -14.88 -2.38 -9.94
CA GLU A 109 -16.10 -2.42 -9.14
C GLU A 109 -16.25 -1.15 -8.29
N TYR A 110 -15.16 -0.71 -7.64
CA TYR A 110 -15.14 0.53 -6.89
C TYR A 110 -15.51 1.73 -7.76
N ALA A 111 -14.87 1.87 -8.93
CA ALA A 111 -15.13 2.97 -9.85
C ALA A 111 -16.58 2.98 -10.35
N ILE A 112 -17.12 1.82 -10.75
CA ILE A 112 -18.52 1.69 -11.18
C ILE A 112 -19.47 2.11 -10.05
N ARG A 113 -19.21 1.66 -8.81
CA ARG A 113 -20.01 2.02 -7.64
C ARG A 113 -19.99 3.54 -7.41
N GLN A 114 -18.84 4.19 -7.50
CA GLN A 114 -18.76 5.66 -7.34
C GLN A 114 -19.56 6.40 -8.41
N VAL A 115 -19.50 5.96 -9.67
CA VAL A 115 -20.30 6.54 -10.76
C VAL A 115 -21.80 6.37 -10.51
N GLN A 116 -22.23 5.18 -10.08
CA GLN A 116 -23.65 4.94 -9.75
C GLN A 116 -24.13 5.80 -8.58
N LEU A 117 -23.31 5.98 -7.55
CA LEU A 117 -23.63 6.87 -6.42
C LEU A 117 -23.72 8.34 -6.83
N ALA A 118 -22.91 8.76 -7.80
CA ALA A 118 -22.99 10.11 -8.35
C ALA A 118 -24.28 10.31 -9.14
N ILE A 119 -24.64 9.34 -10.00
CA ILE A 119 -25.89 9.39 -10.80
C ILE A 119 -27.14 9.40 -9.92
N ASN A 120 -27.16 8.60 -8.85
CA ASN A 120 -28.35 8.46 -7.98
C ASN A 120 -28.50 9.59 -6.95
N LYS A 121 -27.54 10.53 -6.87
CA LYS A 121 -27.61 11.71 -6.00
C LYS A 121 -28.32 12.91 -6.65
N ASP A 122 -28.55 12.85 -7.96
CA ASP A 122 -29.34 13.81 -8.74
C ASP A 122 -30.79 13.32 -8.92
#